data_AF-A2G606-F1
#
_entry.id   AF-A2G606-F1
#
_cell.length_a   1.000
_cell.length_b   1.000
_cell.length_c   1.000
_cell.angle_alpha   90.00
_cell.angle_beta   90.00
_cell.angle_gamma   90.00
#
_symmetry.space_group_name_H-M   'P 1'
#
loop_
_entity.id
_entity.type
_entity.pdbx_description
1 polymer ?
#
loop_
_entity_poly.entity_id
_entity_poly.type
_entity_poly.pdbx_seq_one_letter_code
_entity_poly.pdbx_strand_id
1 'polypeptide(L)'
;MIAKGIPNFPHITALCGCSMTGKSVPPLFVLPCIAELPRELKVFQRERHCWFTSTPKGWVNRSVFLLYCIFFIEWLNFERQRMPEDIRDKPALIVCDGHSSRENPLALFLLASANIKLIVLPAHTTHILQVFDVGIAKRLKSKFTDYLRDYIKAPKQEFNSNAAMMRYAIIYSFISAWQESVSLRTVQNAAAACGLCPCSVEALKHNKYVRELTPAEKELQEKRNYRNRNRFNINGEELTTMDMICAISDNIKKNPANHRFCRKPEQDTKERFYFWITNYLDPSTELLTKLPNMPGYSPND
;
A
#
# COMPACT_ATOMS: atom_id res chain seq x y z
N MET A 1 6.12 -4.26 -13.97
CA MET A 1 5.59 -5.24 -14.95
C MET A 1 5.93 -4.69 -16.32
N ILE A 2 6.84 -5.29 -17.08
CA ILE A 2 7.12 -4.80 -18.43
C ILE A 2 6.72 -5.90 -19.41
N ALA A 3 5.75 -5.60 -20.26
CA ALA A 3 5.42 -6.44 -21.39
C ALA A 3 6.55 -6.35 -22.42
N LYS A 4 6.98 -7.49 -22.96
CA LYS A 4 7.95 -7.52 -24.07
C LYS A 4 7.45 -6.64 -25.22
N GLY A 5 8.31 -5.76 -25.74
CA GLY A 5 8.01 -4.90 -26.88
C GLY A 5 7.50 -3.49 -26.56
N ILE A 6 7.51 -3.07 -25.29
CA ILE A 6 7.16 -1.69 -24.89
C ILE A 6 8.45 -0.86 -24.72
N PRO A 7 8.54 0.36 -25.29
CA PRO A 7 9.70 1.22 -25.15
C PRO A 7 10.02 1.48 -23.67
N ASN A 8 11.31 1.66 -23.37
CA ASN A 8 11.79 1.87 -22.01
C ASN A 8 11.15 3.13 -21.42
N PHE A 9 10.29 2.95 -20.43
CA PHE A 9 9.54 4.02 -19.77
C PHE A 9 9.95 4.08 -18.29
N PRO A 10 10.09 5.27 -17.68
CA PRO A 10 10.42 5.41 -16.28
C PRO A 10 9.53 4.54 -15.38
N HIS A 11 10.14 3.95 -14.35
CA HIS A 11 9.43 3.05 -13.43
C HIS A 11 8.32 3.79 -12.67
N ILE A 12 7.09 3.27 -12.74
CA ILE A 12 5.95 3.71 -11.94
C ILE A 12 5.61 2.61 -10.93
N THR A 13 5.54 2.95 -9.65
CA THR A 13 5.04 2.04 -8.62
C THR A 13 3.55 2.25 -8.39
N ALA A 14 2.82 1.18 -8.06
CA ALA A 14 1.44 1.27 -7.57
C ALA A 14 1.35 0.56 -6.21
N LEU A 15 0.90 1.26 -5.17
CA LEU A 15 0.46 0.63 -3.92
C LEU A 15 -0.99 0.21 -4.09
N CYS A 16 -1.26 -1.08 -3.89
CA CYS A 16 -2.57 -1.68 -4.13
C CYS A 16 -3.10 -2.35 -2.86
N GLY A 17 -4.42 -2.38 -2.70
CA GLY A 17 -5.08 -3.11 -1.62
C GLY A 17 -6.42 -3.67 -2.07
N CYS A 18 -6.82 -4.81 -1.51
CA CYS A 18 -8.14 -5.38 -1.77
C CYS A 18 -8.76 -5.85 -0.46
N SER A 19 -10.09 -5.77 -0.38
CA SER A 19 -10.86 -6.30 0.76
C SER A 19 -11.28 -7.75 0.51
N MET A 20 -11.58 -8.47 1.59
CA MET A 20 -12.12 -9.84 1.54
C MET A 20 -13.52 -9.93 0.90
N THR A 21 -14.20 -8.79 0.73
CA THR A 21 -15.48 -8.70 0.01
C THR A 21 -15.31 -8.48 -1.49
N GLY A 22 -14.08 -8.54 -2.01
CA GLY A 22 -13.79 -8.40 -3.43
C GLY A 22 -13.77 -6.96 -3.94
N LYS A 23 -13.76 -5.96 -3.04
CA LYS A 23 -13.56 -4.55 -3.43
C LYS A 23 -12.08 -4.26 -3.63
N SER A 24 -11.74 -3.62 -4.75
CA SER A 24 -10.43 -3.01 -4.99
C SER A 24 -10.35 -1.64 -4.30
N VAL A 25 -9.28 -1.43 -3.55
CA VAL A 25 -8.88 -0.09 -3.09
C VAL A 25 -8.29 0.64 -4.31
N PRO A 26 -8.62 1.93 -4.53
CA PRO A 26 -7.93 2.75 -5.52
C PRO A 26 -6.42 2.70 -5.30
N PRO A 27 -5.60 2.45 -6.35
CA PRO A 27 -4.16 2.39 -6.17
C PRO A 27 -3.58 3.79 -5.95
N LEU A 28 -2.52 3.89 -5.13
CA LEU A 28 -1.65 5.08 -5.10
C LEU A 28 -0.49 4.86 -6.06
N PHE A 29 -0.44 5.64 -7.13
CA PHE A 29 0.68 5.63 -8.08
C PHE A 29 1.79 6.57 -7.62
N VAL A 30 3.03 6.08 -7.68
CA VAL A 30 4.26 6.84 -7.43
C VAL A 30 4.93 7.10 -8.76
N LEU A 31 4.80 8.34 -9.25
CA LEU A 31 5.41 8.78 -10.49
C LEU A 31 6.88 9.21 -10.26
N PRO A 32 7.80 8.94 -11.19
CA PRO A 32 9.18 9.40 -11.07
C PRO A 32 9.33 10.86 -11.55
N CYS A 33 9.97 11.71 -10.74
CA CYS A 33 10.38 13.07 -11.10
C CYS A 33 9.25 14.00 -11.58
N ILE A 34 8.08 13.95 -10.94
CA ILE A 34 6.94 14.82 -11.26
C ILE A 34 6.69 15.79 -10.10
N ALA A 35 6.70 17.10 -10.39
CA ALA A 35 6.39 18.16 -9.43
C ALA A 35 4.88 18.48 -9.37
N GLU A 36 4.20 18.46 -10.51
CA GLU A 36 2.76 18.71 -10.60
C GLU A 36 2.05 17.61 -11.37
N LEU A 37 0.81 17.29 -10.98
CA LEU A 37 0.04 16.24 -11.64
C LEU A 37 -0.14 16.53 -13.14
N PRO A 38 0.38 15.68 -14.04
CA PRO A 38 0.27 15.88 -15.48
C PRO A 38 -1.19 15.95 -15.92
N ARG A 39 -1.49 16.84 -16.88
CA ARG A 39 -2.87 17.14 -17.30
C ARG A 39 -3.63 15.89 -17.75
N GLU A 40 -2.97 14.99 -18.45
CA GLU A 40 -3.54 13.74 -18.94
C GLU A 40 -4.00 12.80 -17.81
N LEU A 41 -3.43 12.93 -16.60
CA LEU A 41 -3.77 12.08 -15.46
C LEU A 41 -4.86 12.67 -14.56
N LYS A 42 -5.22 13.95 -14.75
CA LYS A 42 -6.23 14.65 -13.92
C LYS A 42 -7.60 13.98 -13.97
N VAL A 43 -7.95 13.33 -15.08
CA VAL A 43 -9.22 12.59 -15.23
C VAL A 43 -9.34 11.46 -14.19
N PHE A 44 -8.29 10.67 -13.98
CA PHE A 44 -8.31 9.54 -13.03
C PHE A 44 -8.45 10.01 -11.58
N GLN A 45 -7.83 11.14 -11.24
CA GLN A 45 -7.99 11.74 -9.92
C GLN A 45 -9.41 12.29 -9.73
N ARG A 46 -9.95 13.02 -10.71
CA ARG A 46 -11.30 13.60 -10.64
C ARG A 46 -12.36 12.52 -10.45
N GLU A 47 -12.20 11.40 -11.14
CA GLU A 47 -13.12 10.26 -11.07
C GLU A 47 -12.82 9.31 -9.89
N ARG A 48 -11.84 9.66 -9.04
CA ARG A 48 -11.42 8.88 -7.86
C ARG A 48 -11.01 7.43 -8.20
N HIS A 49 -10.50 7.20 -9.40
CA HIS A 49 -10.01 5.88 -9.82
C HIS A 49 -8.67 5.50 -9.17
N CYS A 50 -7.87 6.49 -8.81
CA CYS A 50 -6.57 6.32 -8.16
C CYS A 50 -6.13 7.61 -7.46
N TRP A 51 -5.04 7.50 -6.71
CA TRP A 51 -4.30 8.62 -6.15
C TRP A 51 -2.90 8.70 -6.76
N PHE A 52 -2.27 9.87 -6.66
CA PHE A 52 -0.94 10.13 -7.19
C PHE A 52 -0.04 10.79 -6.14
N THR A 53 1.21 10.37 -6.17
CA THR A 53 2.36 11.01 -5.52
C THR A 53 3.57 10.85 -6.42
N SER A 54 4.67 11.50 -6.10
CA SER A 54 5.91 11.38 -6.86
C SER A 54 7.11 11.34 -5.94
N THR A 55 8.13 10.60 -6.37
CA THR A 55 9.47 10.55 -5.75
C THR A 55 10.52 10.55 -6.85
N PRO A 56 11.82 10.84 -6.58
CA PRO A 56 12.81 10.98 -7.64
C PRO A 56 13.03 9.71 -8.46
N LYS A 57 12.76 8.53 -7.89
CA LYS A 57 12.90 7.23 -8.58
C LYS A 57 11.57 6.53 -8.82
N GLY A 58 10.44 7.12 -8.41
CA GLY A 58 9.14 6.47 -8.43
C GLY A 58 9.04 5.29 -7.45
N TRP A 59 9.83 5.30 -6.37
CA TRP A 59 9.88 4.23 -5.35
C TRP A 59 9.11 4.64 -4.08
N VAL A 60 8.66 3.65 -3.32
CA VAL A 60 7.94 3.86 -2.05
C VAL A 60 8.93 4.18 -0.93
N ASN A 61 8.66 5.24 -0.18
CA ASN A 61 9.33 5.59 1.07
C ASN A 61 8.29 5.73 2.21
N ARG A 62 8.73 6.16 3.40
CA ARG A 62 7.85 6.37 4.56
C ARG A 62 6.77 7.43 4.29
N SER A 63 7.09 8.45 3.51
CA SER A 63 6.16 9.52 3.12
C SER A 63 5.05 9.02 2.20
N VAL A 64 5.40 8.24 1.18
CA VAL A 64 4.44 7.58 0.29
C VAL A 64 3.53 6.63 1.07
N PHE A 65 4.07 5.89 2.05
CA PHE A 65 3.25 5.03 2.90
C PHE A 65 2.27 5.82 3.77
N LEU A 66 2.71 6.93 4.37
CA LEU A 66 1.84 7.85 5.11
C LEU A 66 0.69 8.36 4.24
N LEU A 67 0.99 8.82 3.02
CA LEU A 67 -0.03 9.27 2.08
C LEU A 67 -1.02 8.15 1.74
N TYR A 68 -0.52 6.94 1.47
CA TYR A 68 -1.40 5.78 1.23
C TYR A 68 -2.33 5.51 2.42
N CYS A 69 -1.82 5.55 3.65
CA CYS A 69 -2.65 5.37 4.84
C CYS A 69 -3.74 6.44 4.97
N ILE A 70 -3.42 7.71 4.73
CA ILE A 70 -4.40 8.80 4.79
C ILE A 70 -5.52 8.59 3.77
N PHE A 71 -5.16 8.32 2.51
CA PHE A 71 -6.14 8.04 1.45
C PHE A 71 -6.94 6.76 1.71
N PHE A 72 -6.29 5.72 2.24
CA PHE A 72 -6.94 4.48 2.63
C PHE A 72 -7.98 4.69 3.75
N ILE A 73 -7.67 5.51 4.75
CA ILE A 73 -8.62 5.83 5.83
C ILE A 73 -9.86 6.54 5.29
N GLU A 74 -9.71 7.53 4.40
CA GLU A 74 -10.85 8.18 3.75
C GLU A 74 -11.71 7.15 2.99
N TRP A 75 -11.06 6.33 2.16
CA TRP A 75 -11.73 5.29 1.38
C TRP A 75 -12.47 4.29 2.27
N LEU A 76 -11.84 3.81 3.35
CA LEU A 76 -12.44 2.84 4.26
C LEU A 76 -13.64 3.44 5.00
N ASN A 77 -13.55 4.70 5.44
CA ASN A 77 -14.67 5.39 6.09
C ASN A 77 -15.88 5.50 5.16
N PHE A 78 -15.65 5.77 3.87
CA PHE A 78 -16.71 5.75 2.86
C PHE A 78 -17.28 4.35 2.61
N GLU A 79 -16.47 3.29 2.64
CA GLU A 79 -16.98 1.93 2.54
C GLU A 79 -17.75 1.50 3.79
N ARG A 80 -17.31 1.87 5.00
CA ARG A 80 -18.01 1.62 6.28
C ARG A 80 -19.42 2.21 6.27
N GLN A 81 -19.63 3.35 5.62
CA GLN A 81 -20.96 3.95 5.44
C GLN A 81 -21.94 3.06 4.65
N ARG A 82 -21.44 2.08 3.90
CA ARG A 82 -22.22 1.12 3.09
C ARG A 82 -22.24 -0.28 3.68
N MET A 83 -21.48 -0.52 4.74
CA MET A 83 -21.45 -1.81 5.42
C MET A 83 -22.63 -1.94 6.40
N PRO A 84 -23.10 -3.17 6.66
CA PRO A 84 -24.03 -3.47 7.76
C PRO A 84 -23.57 -2.93 9.11
N GLU A 85 -24.52 -2.50 9.94
CA GLU A 85 -24.25 -1.87 11.24
C GLU A 85 -23.45 -2.77 12.18
N ASP A 86 -23.68 -4.08 12.13
CA ASP A 86 -22.99 -5.05 12.97
C ASP A 86 -21.50 -5.24 12.63
N ILE A 87 -21.04 -4.76 11.47
CA ILE A 87 -19.63 -4.84 11.06
C ILE A 87 -18.95 -3.49 10.81
N ARG A 88 -19.71 -2.42 10.58
CA ARG A 88 -19.15 -1.13 10.13
C ARG A 88 -18.16 -0.52 11.13
N ASP A 89 -18.43 -0.67 12.43
CA ASP A 89 -17.63 -0.10 13.52
C ASP A 89 -16.59 -1.09 14.07
N LYS A 90 -16.57 -2.32 13.54
CA LYS A 90 -15.57 -3.31 13.93
C LYS A 90 -14.17 -2.89 13.44
N PRO A 91 -13.10 -3.32 14.14
CA PRO A 91 -11.74 -3.08 13.69
C PRO A 91 -11.51 -3.65 12.28
N ALA A 92 -10.95 -2.84 11.39
CA ALA A 92 -10.48 -3.33 10.09
C ALA A 92 -9.06 -3.88 10.22
N LEU A 93 -8.71 -4.87 9.40
CA LEU A 93 -7.37 -5.47 9.38
C LEU A 93 -6.69 -5.24 8.02
N ILE A 94 -5.52 -4.62 8.05
CA ILE A 94 -4.56 -4.57 6.95
C ILE A 94 -3.52 -5.66 7.17
N VAL A 95 -3.33 -6.54 6.19
CA VAL A 95 -2.24 -7.53 6.17
C VAL A 95 -1.30 -7.19 5.02
N CYS A 96 -0.02 -6.93 5.29
CA CYS A 96 0.94 -6.53 4.27
C CYS A 96 2.35 -7.08 4.50
N ASP A 97 3.24 -6.84 3.54
CA ASP A 97 4.66 -7.17 3.62
C ASP A 97 5.45 -6.24 4.56
N GLY A 98 6.59 -6.74 5.07
CA GLY A 98 7.46 -6.03 6.00
C GLY A 98 8.45 -5.05 5.36
N HIS A 99 7.99 -4.25 4.39
CA HIS A 99 8.82 -3.21 3.80
C HIS A 99 9.11 -2.09 4.81
N SER A 100 10.33 -1.55 4.83
CA SER A 100 10.75 -0.54 5.84
C SER A 100 9.98 0.78 5.78
N SER A 101 9.26 1.05 4.68
CA SER A 101 8.34 2.19 4.59
C SER A 101 7.19 2.12 5.59
N ARG A 102 6.85 0.93 6.11
CA ARG A 102 5.80 0.74 7.13
C ARG A 102 6.23 1.24 8.51
N GLU A 103 7.53 1.44 8.72
CA GLU A 103 8.10 2.05 9.93
C GLU A 103 7.84 3.56 9.95
N ASN A 104 6.57 3.96 9.99
CA ASN A 104 6.12 5.35 10.04
C ASN A 104 5.16 5.51 11.24
N PRO A 105 5.66 5.97 12.41
CA PRO A 105 4.88 6.08 13.64
C PRO A 105 3.60 6.88 13.47
N LEU A 106 3.67 7.96 12.69
CA LEU A 106 2.49 8.75 12.38
C LEU A 106 1.46 7.97 11.56
N ALA A 107 1.86 7.33 10.46
CA ALA A 107 0.93 6.55 9.65
C ALA A 107 0.23 5.47 10.49
N LEU A 108 1.00 4.80 11.37
CA LEU A 108 0.49 3.78 12.28
C LEU A 108 -0.46 4.36 13.33
N PHE A 109 -0.15 5.53 13.89
CA PHE A 109 -1.03 6.23 14.81
C PHE A 109 -2.37 6.63 14.14
N LEU A 110 -2.33 7.11 12.90
CA LEU A 110 -3.54 7.45 12.15
C LEU A 110 -4.40 6.20 11.86
N LEU A 111 -3.77 5.08 11.50
CA LEU A 111 -4.48 3.81 11.30
C LEU A 111 -5.12 3.33 12.61
N ALA A 112 -4.36 3.33 13.72
CA ALA A 112 -4.87 2.93 15.03
C ALA A 112 -6.06 3.80 15.46
N SER A 113 -5.95 5.13 15.29
CA SER A 113 -7.02 6.10 15.59
C SER A 113 -8.27 5.89 14.73
N ALA A 114 -8.11 5.37 13.51
CA ALA A 114 -9.21 5.01 12.62
C ALA A 114 -9.80 3.60 12.89
N ASN A 115 -9.45 2.97 14.01
CA ASN A 115 -9.82 1.58 14.34
C ASN A 115 -9.40 0.60 13.24
N ILE A 116 -8.14 0.72 12.80
CA ILE A 116 -7.50 -0.15 11.81
C ILE A 116 -6.25 -0.76 12.42
N LYS A 117 -6.16 -2.10 12.35
CA LYS A 117 -4.97 -2.85 12.73
C LYS A 117 -4.10 -3.13 11.52
N LEU A 118 -2.78 -3.01 11.66
CA LEU A 118 -1.84 -3.38 10.60
C LEU A 118 -0.96 -4.53 11.07
N ILE A 119 -1.10 -5.69 10.43
CA ILE A 119 -0.28 -6.87 10.66
C ILE A 119 0.70 -7.03 9.50
N VAL A 120 1.96 -7.22 9.86
CA VAL A 120 3.03 -7.51 8.90
C VAL A 120 3.25 -9.01 8.81
N LEU A 121 3.27 -9.53 7.60
CA LEU A 121 3.57 -10.94 7.34
C LEU A 121 5.01 -11.30 7.76
N PRO A 122 5.25 -12.54 8.21
CA PRO A 122 6.60 -13.04 8.43
C PRO A 122 7.49 -12.85 7.19
N ALA A 123 8.78 -12.59 7.41
CA ALA A 123 9.70 -12.32 6.33
C ALA A 123 9.73 -13.44 5.29
N HIS A 124 9.81 -13.09 4.00
CA HIS A 124 9.89 -14.02 2.88
C HIS A 124 8.68 -14.96 2.69
N THR A 125 7.53 -14.68 3.31
CA THR A 125 6.32 -15.52 3.20
C THR A 125 5.25 -14.98 2.26
N THR A 126 5.51 -13.88 1.55
CA THR A 126 4.53 -13.23 0.64
C THR A 126 3.89 -14.21 -0.36
N HIS A 127 4.66 -15.12 -0.95
CA HIS A 127 4.17 -16.14 -1.89
C HIS A 127 3.31 -17.25 -1.25
N ILE A 128 3.17 -17.24 0.08
CA ILE A 128 2.38 -18.18 0.87
C ILE A 128 1.20 -17.46 1.52
N LEU A 129 1.44 -16.32 2.16
CA LEU A 129 0.49 -15.64 3.05
C LEU A 129 -0.14 -14.37 2.45
N GLN A 130 0.41 -13.81 1.37
CA GLN A 130 -0.10 -12.57 0.80
C GLN A 130 -1.12 -12.85 -0.31
N VAL A 131 -2.39 -12.53 -0.02
CA VAL A 131 -3.53 -12.70 -0.95
C VAL A 131 -3.24 -12.11 -2.33
N PHE A 132 -2.62 -10.92 -2.38
CA PHE A 132 -2.24 -10.29 -3.63
C PHE A 132 -1.33 -11.17 -4.49
N ASP A 133 -0.24 -11.71 -3.92
CA ASP A 133 0.74 -12.48 -4.68
C ASP A 133 0.25 -13.89 -5.02
N VAL A 134 -0.52 -14.51 -4.12
CA VAL A 134 -1.08 -15.85 -4.32
C VAL A 134 -2.20 -15.85 -5.37
N GLY A 135 -3.09 -14.86 -5.33
CA GLY A 135 -4.32 -14.88 -6.12
C GLY A 135 -4.42 -13.89 -7.27
N ILE A 136 -3.85 -12.70 -7.11
CA ILE A 136 -4.23 -11.52 -7.91
C ILE A 136 -3.12 -11.12 -8.87
N ALA A 137 -1.86 -11.14 -8.42
CA ALA A 137 -0.71 -10.61 -9.13
C ALA A 137 -0.53 -11.20 -10.54
N LYS A 138 -0.74 -12.52 -10.70
CA LYS A 138 -0.65 -13.19 -12.01
C LYS A 138 -1.71 -12.68 -12.98
N ARG A 139 -2.97 -12.60 -12.54
CA ARG A 139 -4.09 -12.12 -13.35
C ARG A 139 -3.90 -10.65 -13.73
N LEU A 140 -3.51 -9.83 -12.75
CA LEU A 140 -3.19 -8.41 -12.96
C LEU A 140 -2.11 -8.22 -14.02
N LYS A 141 -1.00 -8.97 -13.94
CA LYS A 141 0.09 -8.91 -14.93
C LYS A 141 -0.38 -9.24 -16.34
N SER A 142 -1.20 -10.29 -16.49
CA SER A 142 -1.75 -10.69 -17.79
C SER A 142 -2.66 -9.60 -18.35
N LYS A 143 -3.68 -9.18 -17.57
CA LYS A 143 -4.66 -8.20 -18.01
C LYS A 143 -4.05 -6.85 -18.30
N PHE A 144 -3.12 -6.39 -17.47
CA PHE A 144 -2.37 -5.16 -17.71
C PHE A 144 -1.63 -5.21 -19.05
N THR A 145 -0.99 -6.35 -19.36
CA THR A 145 -0.27 -6.53 -20.63
C THR A 145 -1.21 -6.44 -21.83
N ASP A 146 -2.39 -7.07 -21.73
CA ASP A 146 -3.40 -7.05 -22.80
C ASP A 146 -3.94 -5.63 -23.00
N TYR A 147 -4.44 -4.99 -21.93
CA TYR A 147 -4.96 -3.62 -21.99
C TYR A 147 -3.92 -2.61 -22.49
N LEU A 148 -2.65 -2.76 -22.10
CA LEU A 148 -1.60 -1.83 -22.54
C LEU A 148 -1.25 -2.04 -24.02
N ARG A 149 -1.19 -3.28 -24.49
CA ARG A 149 -0.95 -3.59 -25.90
C ARG A 149 -2.08 -3.07 -26.78
N ASP A 150 -3.33 -3.26 -26.34
CA ASP A 150 -4.50 -2.80 -27.09
C ASP A 150 -4.57 -1.28 -27.16
N TYR A 151 -4.27 -0.59 -26.06
CA TYR A 151 -4.24 0.87 -26.04
C TYR A 151 -3.16 1.45 -26.96
N ILE A 152 -1.95 0.86 -26.96
CA ILE A 152 -0.84 1.32 -27.81
C ILE A 152 -1.17 1.13 -29.30
N LYS A 153 -1.85 0.05 -29.67
CA LYS A 153 -2.25 -0.22 -31.07
C LYS A 153 -3.34 0.70 -31.58
N ALA A 154 -4.24 1.14 -30.70
CA ALA A 154 -5.37 1.99 -31.05
C ALA A 154 -5.48 3.17 -30.08
N PRO A 155 -4.56 4.16 -30.15
CA PRO A 155 -4.65 5.36 -29.32
C PRO A 155 -5.98 6.07 -29.58
N LYS A 156 -6.71 6.39 -28.50
CA LYS A 156 -8.07 6.97 -28.59
C LYS A 156 -8.10 8.49 -28.47
N GLN A 157 -6.99 9.11 -28.08
CA GLN A 157 -6.91 10.54 -27.79
C GLN A 157 -5.55 11.10 -28.18
N GLU A 158 -5.52 12.39 -28.51
CA GLU A 158 -4.28 13.12 -28.77
C GLU A 158 -3.57 13.48 -27.46
N PHE A 159 -2.24 13.47 -27.51
CA PHE A 159 -1.39 13.80 -26.38
C PHE A 159 -0.29 14.77 -26.79
N ASN A 160 0.09 15.66 -25.87
CA ASN A 160 1.14 16.66 -26.11
C ASN A 160 2.55 16.05 -26.27
N SER A 161 2.73 14.76 -25.97
CA SER A 161 4.00 14.03 -26.17
C SER A 161 3.81 12.52 -26.09
N ASN A 162 4.74 11.76 -26.67
CA ASN A 162 4.81 10.30 -26.49
C ASN A 162 4.93 9.90 -25.01
N ALA A 163 5.64 10.70 -24.20
CA ALA A 163 5.75 10.45 -22.77
C ALA A 163 4.39 10.59 -22.06
N ALA A 164 3.60 11.62 -22.40
CA ALA A 164 2.25 11.79 -21.86
C ALA A 164 1.31 10.67 -22.29
N MET A 165 1.33 10.29 -23.58
CA MET A 165 0.58 9.14 -24.09
C MET A 165 0.93 7.85 -23.33
N MET A 166 2.22 7.55 -23.17
CA MET A 166 2.67 6.35 -22.48
C MET A 166 2.31 6.33 -21.00
N ARG A 167 2.45 7.46 -20.28
CA ARG A 167 1.97 7.55 -18.88
C ARG A 167 0.49 7.25 -18.79
N TYR A 168 -0.31 7.91 -19.62
CA TYR A 168 -1.74 7.71 -19.63
C TYR A 168 -2.09 6.24 -19.91
N ALA A 169 -1.51 5.66 -20.96
CA ALA A 169 -1.73 4.27 -21.34
C ALA A 169 -1.40 3.32 -20.18
N ILE A 170 -0.25 3.49 -19.53
CA ILE A 170 0.14 2.66 -18.37
C ILE A 170 -0.87 2.79 -17.23
N ILE A 171 -1.25 4.01 -16.86
CA ILE A 171 -2.17 4.24 -15.74
C ILE A 171 -3.57 3.70 -16.07
N TYR A 172 -4.10 4.02 -17.25
CA TYR A 172 -5.40 3.55 -17.74
C TYR A 172 -5.47 2.02 -17.76
N SER A 173 -4.46 1.38 -18.37
CA SER A 173 -4.42 -0.07 -18.51
C SER A 173 -4.23 -0.76 -17.18
N PHE A 174 -3.49 -0.15 -16.24
CA PHE A 174 -3.35 -0.67 -14.88
C PHE A 174 -4.67 -0.59 -14.12
N ILE A 175 -5.36 0.56 -14.14
CA ILE A 175 -6.65 0.73 -13.45
C ILE A 175 -7.66 -0.27 -13.98
N SER A 176 -7.79 -0.39 -15.31
CA SER A 176 -8.68 -1.35 -15.98
C SER A 176 -8.36 -2.78 -15.56
N ALA A 177 -7.08 -3.17 -15.60
CA ALA A 177 -6.64 -4.49 -15.18
C ALA A 177 -6.87 -4.76 -13.70
N TRP A 178 -6.68 -3.74 -12.84
CA TRP A 178 -6.85 -3.85 -11.39
C TRP A 178 -8.30 -4.11 -11.01
N GLN A 179 -9.22 -3.32 -11.57
CA GLN A 179 -10.65 -3.49 -11.35
C GLN A 179 -11.14 -4.88 -11.80
N GLU A 180 -10.61 -5.41 -12.91
CA GLU A 180 -11.00 -6.75 -13.38
C GLU A 180 -10.33 -7.90 -12.60
N SER A 181 -9.13 -7.67 -12.07
CA SER A 181 -8.35 -8.72 -11.39
C SER A 181 -8.82 -8.98 -9.97
N VAL A 182 -9.36 -7.96 -9.30
CA VAL A 182 -9.92 -8.09 -7.96
C VAL A 182 -11.40 -8.46 -8.09
N SER A 183 -11.74 -9.68 -7.70
CA SER A 183 -13.12 -10.14 -7.60
C SER A 183 -13.33 -10.92 -6.32
N LEU A 184 -14.58 -11.02 -5.84
CA LEU A 184 -14.90 -11.79 -4.64
C LEU A 184 -14.35 -13.22 -4.72
N ARG A 185 -14.57 -13.92 -5.84
CA ARG A 185 -14.07 -15.28 -6.08
C ARG A 185 -12.54 -15.35 -6.04
N THR A 186 -11.84 -14.42 -6.68
CA THR A 186 -10.37 -14.42 -6.70
C THR A 186 -9.81 -14.18 -5.30
N VAL A 187 -10.38 -13.22 -4.56
CA VAL A 187 -9.91 -12.90 -3.21
C VAL A 187 -10.21 -14.03 -2.23
N GLN A 188 -11.41 -14.60 -2.23
CA GLN A 188 -11.78 -15.69 -1.33
C GLN A 188 -10.92 -16.94 -1.57
N ASN A 189 -10.72 -17.34 -2.82
CA ASN A 189 -9.87 -18.49 -3.14
C ASN A 189 -8.42 -18.28 -2.68
N ALA A 190 -7.90 -17.07 -2.88
CA ALA A 190 -6.54 -16.72 -2.45
C ALA A 190 -6.43 -16.62 -0.93
N ALA A 191 -7.41 -16.03 -0.25
CA ALA A 191 -7.44 -15.93 1.20
C ALA A 191 -7.54 -17.31 1.88
N ALA A 192 -8.33 -18.23 1.31
CA ALA A 192 -8.39 -19.61 1.77
C ALA A 192 -7.05 -20.34 1.55
N ALA A 193 -6.41 -20.17 0.40
CA ALA A 193 -5.09 -20.74 0.13
C ALA A 193 -3.98 -20.16 1.04
N CYS A 194 -4.11 -18.90 1.44
CA CYS A 194 -3.24 -18.25 2.43
C CYS A 194 -3.61 -18.60 3.89
N GLY A 195 -4.65 -19.39 4.13
CA GLY A 195 -5.12 -19.71 5.48
C GLY A 195 -5.60 -18.50 6.28
N LEU A 196 -5.98 -17.41 5.61
CA LEU A 196 -6.40 -16.15 6.25
C LEU A 196 -7.91 -16.06 6.45
N CYS A 197 -8.70 -16.53 5.48
CA CYS A 197 -10.16 -16.47 5.55
C CYS A 197 -10.80 -17.66 4.79
N PRO A 198 -11.34 -18.67 5.51
CA PRO A 198 -11.30 -18.82 6.97
C PRO A 198 -9.86 -18.97 7.48
N CYS A 199 -9.63 -18.59 8.73
CA CYS A 199 -8.32 -18.74 9.36
C CYS A 199 -8.03 -20.23 9.58
N SER A 200 -6.96 -20.76 8.97
CA SER A 200 -6.59 -22.18 9.09
C SER A 200 -5.08 -22.38 8.95
N VAL A 201 -4.48 -22.93 10.01
CA VAL A 201 -3.06 -23.32 10.00
C VAL A 201 -2.86 -24.58 9.17
N GLU A 202 -3.86 -25.46 9.10
CA GLU A 202 -3.86 -26.69 8.31
C GLU A 202 -3.72 -26.38 6.82
N ALA A 203 -4.41 -25.34 6.31
CA ALA A 203 -4.25 -24.89 4.93
C ALA A 203 -2.78 -24.55 4.61
N LEU A 204 -2.05 -24.01 5.58
CA LEU A 204 -0.63 -23.67 5.45
C LEU A 204 0.29 -24.88 5.59
N LYS A 205 0.00 -25.81 6.51
CA LYS A 205 0.81 -27.02 6.71
C LYS A 205 0.86 -27.91 5.47
N HIS A 206 -0.20 -27.92 4.66
CA HIS A 206 -0.24 -28.67 3.39
C HIS A 206 0.35 -27.90 2.20
N ASN A 207 0.79 -26.66 2.40
CA ASN A 207 1.40 -25.87 1.34
C ASN A 207 2.78 -26.46 1.00
N LYS A 208 3.04 -26.72 -0.28
CA LYS A 208 4.31 -27.30 -0.76
C LYS A 208 5.58 -26.50 -0.39
N TYR A 209 5.44 -25.24 -0.01
CA TYR A 209 6.53 -24.38 0.44
C TYR A 209 6.77 -24.43 1.96
N VAL A 210 5.91 -25.13 2.70
CA VAL A 210 5.98 -25.28 4.16
C VAL A 210 6.40 -26.70 4.48
N ARG A 211 7.51 -26.84 5.21
CA ARG A 211 7.99 -28.13 5.72
C ARG A 211 8.74 -27.92 7.02
N GLU A 212 8.92 -29.01 7.75
CA GLU A 212 9.83 -29.01 8.88
C GLU A 212 11.27 -28.81 8.42
N LEU A 213 12.00 -28.03 9.21
CA LEU A 213 13.42 -27.82 9.02
C LEU A 213 14.20 -29.03 9.53
N THR A 214 15.21 -29.43 8.78
CA THR A 214 16.20 -30.40 9.25
C THR A 214 17.00 -29.84 10.43
N PRO A 215 17.63 -30.69 11.27
CA PRO A 215 18.45 -30.20 12.38
C PRO A 215 19.53 -29.19 11.97
N ALA A 216 20.20 -29.41 10.83
CA ALA A 216 21.21 -28.48 10.30
C ALA A 216 20.62 -27.12 9.88
N GLU A 217 19.40 -27.12 9.32
CA GLU A 217 18.72 -25.89 8.94
C GLU A 217 18.23 -25.11 10.16
N LYS A 218 17.77 -25.81 11.21
CA LYS A 218 17.42 -25.19 12.51
C LYS A 218 18.64 -24.46 13.10
N GLU A 219 19.80 -25.12 13.13
CA GLU A 219 21.05 -24.50 13.62
C GLU A 219 21.44 -23.27 12.78
N LEU A 220 21.31 -23.34 11.44
CA LEU A 220 21.58 -22.20 10.57
C LEU A 220 20.60 -21.04 10.82
N GLN A 221 19.32 -21.33 11.05
CA GLN A 221 18.32 -20.32 11.36
C GLN A 221 18.60 -19.66 12.71
N GLU A 222 18.95 -20.43 13.74
CA GLU A 222 19.35 -19.90 15.05
C GLU A 222 20.57 -18.98 14.95
N LYS A 223 21.60 -19.37 14.19
CA LYS A 223 22.76 -18.51 13.90
C LYS A 223 22.35 -17.21 13.20
N ARG A 224 21.42 -17.26 12.25
CA ARG A 224 20.88 -16.06 11.58
C ARG A 224 20.11 -15.17 12.56
N ASN A 225 19.26 -15.75 13.40
CA ASN A 225 18.49 -15.03 14.42
C ASN A 225 19.44 -14.35 15.42
N TYR A 226 20.47 -15.05 15.88
CA TYR A 226 21.49 -14.51 16.77
C TYR A 226 22.21 -13.30 16.16
N ARG A 227 22.63 -13.39 14.89
CA ARG A 227 23.28 -12.27 14.16
C ARG A 227 22.36 -11.06 14.02
N ASN A 228 21.06 -11.29 13.90
CA ASN A 228 20.05 -10.25 13.67
C ASN A 228 19.34 -9.78 14.95
N ARG A 229 19.66 -10.34 16.13
CA ARG A 229 18.92 -10.09 17.39
C ARG A 229 18.80 -8.62 17.79
N ASN A 230 19.76 -7.79 17.38
CA ASN A 230 19.79 -6.35 17.67
C ASN A 230 19.16 -5.50 16.56
N ARG A 231 18.78 -6.11 15.42
CA ARG A 231 18.09 -5.40 14.35
C ARG A 231 16.62 -5.27 14.72
N PHE A 232 16.12 -4.05 14.63
CA PHE A 232 14.69 -3.82 14.74
C PHE A 232 13.97 -4.57 13.62
N ASN A 233 12.94 -5.35 13.97
CA ASN A 233 12.23 -6.21 13.05
C ASN A 233 10.72 -6.03 13.23
N ILE A 234 10.05 -5.69 12.14
CA ILE A 234 8.58 -5.55 12.10
C ILE A 234 7.88 -6.80 11.55
N ASN A 235 8.62 -7.78 11.02
CA ASN A 235 8.03 -8.94 10.35
C ASN A 235 7.35 -9.86 11.36
N GLY A 236 6.06 -10.16 11.15
CA GLY A 236 5.26 -11.00 12.03
C GLY A 236 4.52 -10.24 13.14
N GLU A 237 4.59 -8.91 13.16
CA GLU A 237 4.08 -8.07 14.25
C GLU A 237 2.80 -7.30 13.89
N GLU A 238 2.02 -6.92 14.91
CA GLU A 238 0.97 -5.90 14.80
C GLU A 238 1.58 -4.50 15.07
N LEU A 239 1.68 -3.66 14.03
CA LEU A 239 2.39 -2.38 14.12
C LEU A 239 1.59 -1.24 14.76
N THR A 240 0.27 -1.39 14.85
CA THR A 240 -0.65 -0.36 15.33
C THR A 240 -0.86 -0.37 16.84
N THR A 241 -0.16 -1.23 17.58
CA THR A 241 -0.12 -1.19 19.04
C THR A 241 0.71 0.01 19.51
N MET A 242 0.32 0.65 20.62
CA MET A 242 1.06 1.82 21.12
C MET A 242 2.51 1.51 21.46
N ASP A 243 2.77 0.32 22.02
CA ASP A 243 4.13 -0.14 22.32
C ASP A 243 4.97 -0.27 21.04
N MET A 244 4.42 -0.86 19.98
CA MET A 244 5.13 -0.99 18.71
C MET A 244 5.33 0.35 18.01
N ILE A 245 4.34 1.26 18.07
CA ILE A 245 4.47 2.62 17.53
C ILE A 245 5.61 3.36 18.24
N CYS A 246 5.68 3.30 19.57
CA CYS A 246 6.76 3.89 20.36
C CYS A 246 8.12 3.26 20.00
N ALA A 247 8.19 1.94 19.94
CA ALA A 247 9.41 1.22 19.60
C ALA A 247 9.93 1.56 18.18
N ILE A 248 9.03 1.66 17.19
CA ILE A 248 9.36 2.13 15.84
C ILE A 248 9.86 3.56 15.88
N SER A 249 9.16 4.45 16.61
CA SER A 249 9.53 5.86 16.75
C SER A 249 10.96 5.99 17.28
N ASP A 250 11.28 5.30 18.37
CA ASP A 250 12.61 5.35 18.98
C ASP A 250 13.69 4.71 18.10
N ASN A 251 13.33 3.68 17.33
CA ASN A 251 14.25 3.09 16.37
C ASN A 251 14.58 4.04 15.20
N ILE A 252 13.58 4.65 14.57
CA ILE A 252 13.82 5.50 13.39
C ILE A 252 14.40 6.87 13.78
N LYS A 253 14.14 7.38 15.00
CA LYS A 253 14.73 8.61 15.55
C LYS A 253 16.25 8.57 15.63
N LYS A 254 16.88 7.39 15.60
CA LYS A 254 18.34 7.25 15.53
C LYS A 254 18.93 7.95 14.29
N ASN A 255 18.13 8.13 13.23
CA ASN A 255 18.49 8.93 12.07
C ASN A 255 17.74 10.29 12.10
N PRO A 256 18.44 11.44 12.19
CA PRO A 256 17.83 12.77 12.19
C PRO A 256 16.88 13.04 11.02
N ALA A 257 17.12 12.46 9.84
CA ALA A 257 16.24 12.63 8.69
C ALA A 257 14.80 12.13 8.95
N ASN A 258 14.64 11.16 9.84
CA ASN A 258 13.36 10.54 10.18
C ASN A 258 12.63 11.24 11.35
N HIS A 259 13.24 12.22 12.02
CA HIS A 259 12.63 12.90 13.18
C HIS A 259 11.26 13.49 12.87
N ARG A 260 11.05 13.92 11.62
CA ARG A 260 9.75 14.37 11.12
C ARG A 260 8.65 13.34 11.38
N PHE A 261 8.82 12.07 11.02
CA PHE A 261 7.78 11.04 11.15
C PHE A 261 7.42 10.66 12.60
N CYS A 262 8.18 11.15 13.57
CA CYS A 262 8.11 10.73 14.97
C CYS A 262 7.30 11.68 15.86
N ARG A 263 6.96 12.87 15.36
CA ARG A 263 6.16 13.82 16.15
C ARG A 263 4.70 13.43 16.05
N LYS A 264 3.97 13.56 17.16
CA LYS A 264 2.52 13.39 17.17
C LYS A 264 1.86 14.59 16.49
N PRO A 265 0.72 14.39 15.82
CA PRO A 265 -0.13 15.53 15.46
C PRO A 265 -0.53 16.25 16.77
N GLU A 266 -0.37 17.56 16.82
CA GLU A 266 -1.02 18.37 17.86
C GLU A 266 -2.54 18.32 17.60
N GLN A 267 -3.36 18.26 18.66
CA GLN A 267 -4.82 18.32 18.54
C GLN A 267 -5.19 19.68 17.98
N ASP A 268 -5.52 19.76 16.69
CA ASP A 268 -5.62 21.08 16.09
C ASP A 268 -6.27 21.11 14.71
N THR A 269 -6.96 22.22 14.44
CA THR A 269 -7.74 22.56 13.23
C THR A 269 -7.31 21.91 11.91
N LYS A 270 -8.28 21.69 11.00
CA LYS A 270 -8.06 21.18 9.63
C LYS A 270 -6.89 21.83 8.89
N GLU A 271 -6.73 23.16 8.96
CA GLU A 271 -5.63 23.88 8.29
C GLU A 271 -4.26 23.49 8.84
N ARG A 272 -4.17 23.25 10.15
CA ARG A 272 -2.97 22.70 10.78
C ARG A 272 -2.70 21.28 10.31
N PHE A 273 -3.70 20.41 10.13
CA PHE A 273 -3.50 19.06 9.59
C PHE A 273 -2.85 19.04 8.19
N TYR A 274 -3.35 19.86 7.25
CA TYR A 274 -2.76 19.92 5.90
C TYR A 274 -1.32 20.45 5.93
N PHE A 275 -1.11 21.58 6.61
CA PHE A 275 0.22 22.15 6.82
C PHE A 275 1.15 21.09 7.43
N TRP A 276 0.67 20.39 8.45
CA TRP A 276 1.42 19.39 9.17
C TRP A 276 1.79 18.19 8.29
N ILE A 277 0.86 17.57 7.57
CA ILE A 277 1.20 16.46 6.67
C ILE A 277 2.24 16.88 5.63
N THR A 278 2.08 18.05 4.99
CA THR A 278 3.03 18.51 3.97
C THR A 278 4.44 18.76 4.51
N ASN A 279 4.57 19.24 5.75
CA ASN A 279 5.89 19.47 6.38
C ASN A 279 6.59 18.17 6.80
N TYR A 280 5.85 17.07 6.90
CA TYR A 280 6.34 15.79 7.40
C TYR A 280 6.69 14.81 6.29
N LEU A 281 6.32 15.12 5.05
CA LEU A 281 6.82 14.38 3.90
C LEU A 281 8.34 14.58 3.77
N ASP A 282 9.01 13.59 3.21
CA ASP A 282 10.39 13.74 2.73
C ASP A 282 10.40 14.87 1.71
N PRO A 283 11.40 15.77 1.72
CA PRO A 283 11.44 16.93 0.80
C PRO A 283 11.47 16.54 -0.69
N SER A 284 11.75 15.27 -0.99
CA SER A 284 11.75 14.71 -2.33
C SER A 284 10.44 14.03 -2.72
N THR A 285 9.42 14.04 -1.84
CA THR A 285 8.12 13.43 -2.09
C THR A 285 7.09 14.49 -2.37
N GLU A 286 6.50 14.42 -3.56
CA GLU A 286 5.49 15.37 -4.01
C GLU A 286 4.08 14.80 -3.80
N LEU A 287 3.22 15.60 -3.18
CA LEU A 287 1.80 15.31 -3.06
C LEU A 287 1.09 15.77 -4.33
N LEU A 288 0.71 14.82 -5.20
CA LEU A 288 0.07 15.15 -6.49
C LEU A 288 -1.46 15.05 -6.42
N THR A 289 -2.00 14.32 -5.44
CA THR A 289 -3.43 14.26 -5.16
C THR A 289 -3.81 15.07 -3.94
N LYS A 290 -4.88 15.85 -4.06
CA LYS A 290 -5.40 16.67 -2.96
C LYS A 290 -5.74 15.76 -1.77
N LEU A 291 -5.22 16.10 -0.59
CA LEU A 291 -5.53 15.38 0.65
C LEU A 291 -7.04 15.49 0.97
N PRO A 292 -7.61 14.43 1.55
CA PRO A 292 -9.02 14.41 1.91
C PRO A 292 -9.35 15.27 3.12
N ASN A 293 -10.63 15.60 3.26
CA ASN A 293 -11.12 16.21 4.49
C ASN A 293 -11.21 15.12 5.56
N MET A 294 -10.29 15.09 6.52
CA MET A 294 -10.33 14.10 7.61
C MET A 294 -11.43 14.45 8.63
N PRO A 295 -12.39 13.54 8.92
CA PRO A 295 -13.36 13.70 10.01
C PRO A 295 -12.65 13.69 11.38
N GLY A 296 -13.08 14.54 12.32
CA GLY A 296 -12.48 14.63 13.68
C GLY A 296 -11.36 15.66 13.86
N TYR A 297 -11.06 16.45 12.83
CA TYR A 297 -10.17 17.63 12.90
C TYR A 297 -10.97 18.92 12.58
N SER A 298 -12.10 19.09 13.28
CA SER A 298 -12.94 20.30 13.26
C SER A 298 -12.42 21.29 14.30
N PRO A 299 -12.42 22.62 14.06
CA PRO A 299 -12.00 23.62 15.05
C PRO A 299 -12.87 23.70 16.31
N ASN A 300 -13.98 22.98 16.38
CA ASN A 300 -15.03 23.18 17.38
C ASN A 300 -15.51 21.86 18.01
N ASP A 301 -14.60 21.03 18.52
CA ASP A 301 -14.90 20.02 19.55
C ASP A 301 -13.81 20.06 20.63
#